data_AF-A0A3Q0J4D7-F1
#
_entry.id   AF-A0A3Q0J4D7-F1
#
_cell.length_a   1.000
_cell.length_b   1.000
_cell.length_c   1.000
_cell.angle_alpha   90.00
_cell.angle_beta   90.00
_cell.angle_gamma   90.00
#
_symmetry.space_group_name_H-M   'P 1'
#
loop_
_entity.id
_entity.type
_entity.pdbx_description
1 polymer ?
#
loop_
_entity_poly.entity_id
_entity_poly.type
_entity_poly.pdbx_seq_one_letter_code
_entity_poly.pdbx_strand_id
1 'polypeptide(L)'
;MAKSTIAKLKSLYKKVDDIDLIVGGIAEVAQDGAIVGPTFRCILAEQFIRTRAGDRFFYDNPGQPSSFTKRKYLPGMTNQSVNQISNSLC
;
A
#
# COMPACT_ATOMS: atom_id res chain seq x y z
N MET A 1 16.55 5.86 -8.56
CA MET A 1 15.94 7.15 -8.97
C MET A 1 16.74 7.68 -10.16
N ALA A 2 16.10 8.34 -11.14
CA ALA A 2 16.84 8.91 -12.27
C ALA A 2 17.77 10.06 -11.84
N LYS A 3 18.95 10.18 -12.45
CA LYS A 3 19.92 11.25 -12.12
C LYS A 3 19.34 12.66 -12.27
N SER A 4 18.48 12.87 -13.27
CA SER A 4 17.79 14.13 -13.50
C SER A 4 16.83 14.50 -12.37
N THR A 5 16.14 13.51 -11.78
CA THR A 5 15.27 13.72 -10.61
C THR A 5 16.09 14.12 -9.39
N ILE A 6 17.22 13.46 -9.14
CA ILE A 6 18.13 13.80 -8.03
C ILE A 6 18.62 15.24 -8.17
N ALA A 7 18.99 15.67 -9.38
CA ALA A 7 19.43 17.04 -9.63
C ALA A 7 18.32 18.07 -9.34
N LYS A 8 17.08 17.79 -9.74
CA LYS A 8 15.92 18.67 -9.43
C LYS A 8 15.65 18.75 -7.94
N LEU A 9 15.65 17.63 -7.22
CA LEU A 9 15.43 17.61 -5.78
C LEU A 9 16.51 18.41 -5.04
N LYS A 10 17.78 18.27 -5.44
CA LYS A 10 18.89 19.09 -4.90
C LYS A 10 18.73 20.59 -5.14
N SER A 11 18.08 21.01 -6.23
CA SER A 11 17.84 22.44 -6.50
C SER A 11 16.64 23.01 -5.73
N LEU A 12 15.70 22.16 -5.34
CA LEU A 12 14.45 22.59 -4.68
C LEU A 12 14.55 22.54 -3.15
N TYR A 13 15.28 21.55 -2.60
CA TYR A 13 15.39 21.32 -1.17
C TYR A 13 16.82 21.54 -0.68
N LYS A 14 16.98 22.22 0.46
CA LYS A 14 18.29 22.53 1.05
C LYS A 14 18.93 21.31 1.71
N LYS A 15 18.12 20.48 2.37
CA LYS A 15 18.53 19.20 2.97
C LYS A 15 17.62 18.07 2.49
N VAL A 16 18.11 16.84 2.58
CA VAL A 16 17.33 15.64 2.23
C VAL A 16 16.12 15.48 3.15
N ASP A 17 16.25 15.85 4.42
CA ASP A 17 15.17 15.76 5.41
C ASP A 17 14.02 16.75 5.15
N ASP A 18 14.24 17.76 4.30
CA ASP A 18 13.22 18.73 3.92
C ASP A 18 12.31 18.19 2.79
N ILE A 19 12.64 17.04 2.18
CA ILE A 19 11.87 16.47 1.07
C ILE A 19 10.54 15.94 1.61
N ASP A 20 9.44 16.48 1.07
CA ASP A 20 8.09 16.01 1.40
C ASP A 20 7.93 14.53 1.10
N LEU A 21 7.25 13.80 2.00
CA LEU A 21 7.01 12.36 1.86
C LEU A 21 6.43 11.99 0.49
N ILE A 22 5.48 12.79 -0.02
CA ILE A 22 4.86 12.52 -1.32
C ILE A 22 5.88 12.66 -2.46
N VAL A 23 6.68 13.70 -2.42
CA VAL A 23 7.70 13.95 -3.45
C VAL A 23 8.76 12.86 -3.42
N GLY A 24 9.27 12.51 -2.23
CA GLY A 24 10.24 11.44 -2.05
C GLY A 24 9.71 10.08 -2.48
N GLY A 25 8.52 9.71 -2.00
CA GLY A 25 7.90 8.41 -2.27
C GLY A 25 7.56 8.18 -3.74
N ILE A 26 7.13 9.21 -4.48
CA ILE A 26 6.90 9.12 -5.93
C ILE A 26 8.23 9.06 -6.70
N ALA A 27 9.27 9.70 -6.19
CA ALA A 27 10.58 9.73 -6.84
C ALA A 27 11.37 8.41 -6.71
N GLU A 28 10.97 7.53 -5.79
CA GLU A 28 11.55 6.19 -5.66
C GLU A 28 11.36 5.33 -6.93
N VAL A 29 12.24 4.36 -7.10
CA VAL A 29 12.11 3.38 -8.20
C VAL A 29 11.13 2.31 -7.74
N ALA A 30 10.15 2.02 -8.60
CA ALA A 30 9.23 0.92 -8.34
C ALA A 30 9.98 -0.42 -8.24
N GLN A 31 9.55 -1.27 -7.30
CA GLN A 31 10.05 -2.65 -7.22
C GLN A 31 9.47 -3.51 -8.35
N ASP A 32 10.14 -4.62 -8.66
CA ASP A 32 9.70 -5.54 -9.71
C ASP A 32 8.27 -6.03 -9.47
N GLY A 33 7.40 -5.81 -10.48
CA GLY A 33 5.98 -6.15 -10.39
C GLY A 33 5.13 -5.18 -9.56
N ALA A 34 5.71 -4.12 -8.99
CA ALA A 34 5.02 -3.05 -8.28
C ALA A 34 4.94 -1.77 -9.12
N ILE A 35 4.00 -0.90 -8.76
CA ILE A 35 3.85 0.45 -9.36
C ILE A 35 4.39 1.57 -8.47
N VAL A 36 4.80 1.23 -7.24
CA VAL A 36 5.32 2.16 -6.24
C VAL A 36 6.68 1.69 -5.72
N GLY A 37 7.46 2.65 -5.23
CA GLY A 37 8.72 2.38 -4.52
C GLY A 37 8.53 1.72 -3.16
N PRO A 38 9.63 1.29 -2.52
CA PRO A 38 9.61 0.56 -1.25
C PRO A 38 8.89 1.30 -0.11
N THR A 39 9.04 2.62 0.00
CA THR A 39 8.43 3.39 1.09
C THR A 39 6.90 3.38 0.97
N PHE A 40 6.38 3.71 -0.21
CA PHE A 40 4.95 3.69 -0.46
C PHE A 40 4.35 2.30 -0.52
N ARG A 41 5.11 1.29 -0.95
CA ARG A 41 4.69 -0.12 -0.82
C ARG A 41 4.35 -0.44 0.62
N CYS A 42 5.21 -0.06 1.58
CA CYS A 42 4.97 -0.33 2.99
C CYS A 42 3.79 0.47 3.57
N ILE A 43 3.75 1.79 3.32
CA ILE A 43 2.68 2.65 3.84
C ILE A 43 1.31 2.22 3.31
N LEU A 44 1.20 1.94 2.00
CA LEU A 44 -0.04 1.50 1.38
C LEU A 44 -0.46 0.11 1.89
N ALA A 45 0.48 -0.82 2.03
CA ALA A 45 0.23 -2.14 2.59
C ALA A 45 -0.43 -2.06 3.98
N GLU A 46 0.21 -1.37 4.92
CA GLU A 46 -0.30 -1.15 6.26
C GLU A 46 -1.67 -0.47 6.25
N GLN A 47 -1.83 0.57 5.43
CA GLN A 47 -3.09 1.28 5.32
C GLN A 47 -4.22 0.37 4.81
N PHE A 48 -4.00 -0.41 3.76
CA PHE A 48 -5.02 -1.32 3.22
C PHE A 48 -5.38 -2.44 4.21
N ILE A 49 -4.39 -3.00 4.92
CA ILE A 49 -4.63 -4.00 5.98
C ILE A 49 -5.53 -3.41 7.07
N ARG A 50 -5.20 -2.22 7.57
CA ARG A 50 -5.96 -1.55 8.63
C ARG A 50 -7.35 -1.14 8.17
N THR A 51 -7.48 -0.63 6.94
CA THR A 51 -8.80 -0.27 6.38
C THR A 51 -9.69 -1.50 6.25
N ARG A 52 -9.17 -2.64 5.75
CA ARG A 52 -9.92 -3.90 5.71
C ARG A 52 -10.34 -4.35 7.11
N ALA A 53 -9.39 -4.39 8.04
CA ALA A 53 -9.63 -4.89 9.40
C ALA A 53 -10.60 -4.00 10.20
N GLY A 54 -10.54 -2.68 9.97
CA GLY A 54 -11.39 -1.70 10.65
C GLY A 54 -12.81 -1.56 10.09
N ASP A 55 -13.06 -2.02 8.85
CA ASP A 55 -14.38 -1.93 8.24
C ASP A 55 -15.26 -3.13 8.63
N ARG A 56 -16.19 -2.90 9.56
CA ARG A 56 -17.19 -3.89 10.00
C ARG A 56 -18.04 -4.46 8.85
N PHE A 57 -18.20 -3.71 7.77
CA PHE A 57 -19.00 -4.09 6.60
C PHE A 57 -18.16 -4.66 5.46
N PHE A 58 -16.85 -4.82 5.65
CA PHE A 58 -15.98 -5.42 4.66
C PHE A 58 -16.49 -6.82 4.29
N TYR A 59 -16.49 -7.14 3.00
CA TYR A 59 -17.31 -8.24 2.46
C TYR A 59 -16.91 -9.64 2.96
N ASP A 60 -15.69 -9.80 3.46
CA ASP A 60 -15.18 -11.07 3.97
C ASP A 60 -15.21 -11.17 5.51
N ASN A 61 -15.66 -10.12 6.22
CA ASN A 61 -15.69 -10.11 7.68
C ASN A 61 -16.85 -10.98 8.19
N PRO A 62 -16.56 -12.08 8.93
CA PRO A 62 -17.58 -12.97 9.43
C PRO A 62 -18.19 -12.47 10.76
N GLY A 63 -19.36 -13.02 11.12
CA GLY A 63 -19.93 -12.84 12.46
C GLY A 63 -20.57 -11.46 12.73
N GLN A 64 -20.71 -10.61 11.71
CA GLN A 64 -21.40 -9.33 11.82
C GLN A 64 -22.88 -9.49 11.43
N PRO A 65 -23.80 -8.67 11.99
CA PRO A 65 -25.20 -8.69 11.58
C PRO A 65 -25.41 -8.45 10.07
N SER A 66 -24.46 -7.75 9.44
CA SER A 66 -24.42 -7.43 8.01
C SER A 66 -23.52 -8.34 7.18
N SER A 67 -22.93 -9.39 7.76
CA SER A 67 -22.02 -10.30 7.04
C SER A 67 -22.74 -10.98 5.87
N PHE A 68 -22.05 -11.12 4.74
CA PHE A 68 -22.61 -11.82 3.58
C PHE A 68 -22.74 -13.33 3.87
N THR A 69 -23.87 -13.91 3.46
CA THR A 69 -24.12 -15.35 3.48
C THR A 69 -23.36 -16.05 2.35
N LYS A 70 -22.92 -17.31 2.58
CA LYS A 70 -22.07 -18.09 1.65
C LYS A 70 -22.56 -18.13 0.18
N ARG A 71 -23.87 -17.93 -0.05
CA ARG A 71 -24.49 -17.88 -1.38
C ARG A 71 -24.08 -16.66 -2.24
N LYS A 72 -23.46 -15.63 -1.64
CA LYS A 72 -23.07 -14.38 -2.32
C LYS A 72 -21.56 -14.26 -2.60
N TYR A 73 -20.75 -15.22 -2.17
CA TYR A 73 -19.31 -15.21 -2.45
C TYR A 73 -19.10 -15.71 -3.88
N LEU A 74 -18.62 -14.83 -4.76
CA LEU A 74 -18.08 -15.26 -6.04
C LEU A 74 -16.86 -16.16 -5.77
N PRO A 75 -16.79 -17.36 -6.36
CA PRO A 75 -15.63 -18.24 -6.17
C PRO A 75 -14.38 -17.52 -6.68
N GLY A 76 -13.45 -17.21 -5.78
CA GLY A 76 -12.18 -16.52 -6.10
C GLY A 76 -11.78 -15.39 -5.16
N MET A 77 -12.70 -14.83 -4.37
CA MET A 77 -12.36 -13.82 -3.36
C MET A 77 -11.80 -14.49 -2.09
N THR A 78 -10.51 -14.81 -2.08
CA THR A 78 -9.82 -15.37 -0.91
C THR A 78 -8.85 -14.36 -0.30
N ASN A 79 -8.66 -14.41 1.03
CA ASN A 79 -7.82 -13.47 1.80
C ASN A 79 -6.29 -13.68 1.59
N GLN A 80 -5.89 -14.43 0.57
CA GLN A 80 -4.50 -14.79 0.33
C GLN A 80 -3.64 -13.59 -0.05
N SER A 81 -4.18 -12.65 -0.84
CA SER A 81 -3.43 -11.48 -1.33
C SER A 81 -3.08 -10.47 -0.24
N VAL A 82 -3.97 -10.23 0.75
CA VAL A 82 -3.71 -9.28 1.84
C VAL A 82 -2.70 -9.83 2.84
N ASN A 83 -2.77 -11.13 3.15
CA ASN A 83 -1.84 -11.78 4.08
C ASN A 83 -0.43 -11.95 3.49
N GLN A 84 -0.32 -12.10 2.16
CA GLN A 84 0.99 -12.12 1.49
C GLN A 84 1.70 -10.77 1.55
N ILE A 85 0.96 -9.66 1.48
CA ILE A 85 1.53 -8.31 1.58
C ILE A 85 2.15 -8.08 2.97
N SER A 86 1.46 -8.53 4.04
CA SER A 86 1.92 -8.41 5.43
C SER A 86 3.24 -9.13 5.75
N ASN A 87 3.54 -10.24 5.08
CA ASN A 87 4.74 -11.04 5.33
C ASN A 87 5.92 -10.69 4.41
N SER A 88 5.71 -9.77 3.47
CA SER A 88 6.69 -9.43 2.43
C SER A 88 7.41 -8.14 2.76
N LEU A 89 8.18 -8.13 3.86
CA LEU A 89 9.06 -7.04 4.30
C LEU A 89 8.62 -5.64 3.84
N CYS A 90 7.68 -5.05 4.58
CA CYS A 90 8.19 -3.93 5.37
C CYS A 90 9.25 -4.54 6.31
#